data_AF-A0A195B961-F1
#
_entry.id   AF-A0A195B961-F1
#
_cell.length_a   1.000
_cell.length_b   1.000
_cell.length_c   1.000
_cell.angle_alpha   90.00
_cell.angle_beta   90.00
_cell.angle_gamma   90.00
#
_symmetry.space_group_name_H-M   'P 1'
#
loop_
_entity.id
_entity.type
_entity.pdbx_description
1 polymer ?
#
loop_
_entity_poly.entity_id
_entity_poly.type
_entity_poly.pdbx_seq_one_letter_code
_entity_poly.pdbx_strand_id
1 'polypeptide(L)'
;MIDAERERMFIEYNEILENQKAAFMEKWKLKIDDKGKADDFERYRTVGTGAFGRVMLVKHKLTNTYYAMKILDKARLVKTKQVDHTRNEKRILQCVDFPFVVFMEFCFKARMRIEIAMLLIFRIS
;
A
#
# COMPACT_ATOMS: atom_id res chain seq x y z
N MET A 1 -26.58 33.57 -9.82
CA MET A 1 -25.16 33.37 -10.17
C MET A 1 -24.48 32.41 -9.20
N ILE A 2 -24.50 32.68 -7.89
CA ILE A 2 -23.87 31.82 -6.86
C ILE A 2 -24.41 30.37 -6.86
N ASP A 3 -25.72 30.18 -7.08
CA ASP A 3 -26.32 28.84 -7.09
C ASP A 3 -25.90 28.00 -8.31
N ALA A 4 -25.68 28.65 -9.46
CA ALA A 4 -25.23 27.96 -10.67
C ALA A 4 -23.75 27.53 -10.58
N GLU A 5 -22.91 28.32 -9.92
CA GLU A 5 -21.51 27.96 -9.64
C GLU A 5 -21.42 26.82 -8.63
N ARG A 6 -22.22 26.87 -7.55
CA ARG A 6 -22.31 25.78 -6.57
C ARG A 6 -22.79 24.48 -7.21
N GLU A 7 -23.81 24.54 -8.07
CA GLU A 7 -24.30 23.37 -8.79
C GLU A 7 -23.21 22.78 -9.70
N ARG A 8 -22.46 23.63 -10.42
CA ARG A 8 -21.31 23.17 -11.23
C ARG A 8 -20.24 22.50 -10.39
N MET A 9 -19.84 23.10 -9.27
CA MET A 9 -18.85 22.50 -8.36
C MET A 9 -19.32 21.15 -7.81
N PHE A 10 -20.62 21.03 -7.50
CA PHE A 10 -21.19 19.78 -7.03
C PHE A 10 -21.18 18.70 -8.11
N ILE A 11 -21.52 19.05 -9.35
CA ILE A 11 -21.45 18.13 -10.50
C ILE A 11 -20.02 17.66 -10.74
N GLU A 12 -19.06 18.59 -10.80
CA GLU A 12 -17.64 18.28 -10.99
C GLU A 12 -17.11 17.37 -9.88
N TYR A 13 -17.45 17.66 -8.62
CA TYR A 13 -17.07 16.83 -7.49
C TYR A 13 -17.61 15.40 -7.59
N ASN A 14 -18.88 15.23 -7.96
CA ASN A 14 -19.48 13.91 -8.13
C ASN A 14 -18.85 13.15 -9.31
N GLU A 15 -18.49 13.84 -10.39
CA GLU A 15 -17.78 13.23 -11.51
C GLU A 15 -16.40 12.71 -11.09
N ILE A 16 -15.65 13.50 -10.31
CA ILE A 16 -14.37 13.05 -9.74
C ILE A 16 -14.56 11.81 -8.87
N LEU A 17 -15.57 11.81 -7.99
CA LEU A 17 -15.85 10.66 -7.12
C LEU A 17 -16.22 9.40 -7.89
N GLU A 18 -17.08 9.50 -8.90
CA GLU A 18 -17.46 8.34 -9.72
C GLU A 18 -16.27 7.82 -10.53
N ASN A 19 -15.43 8.69 -11.07
CA ASN A 19 -14.19 8.28 -11.75
C ASN A 19 -13.22 7.55 -10.79
N GLN A 20 -13.02 8.09 -9.58
CA GLN A 20 -12.18 7.45 -8.56
C GLN A 20 -12.74 6.10 -8.12
N LYS A 21 -14.06 6.00 -7.93
CA LYS A 21 -14.75 4.77 -7.58
C LYS A 21 -14.64 3.73 -8.70
N ALA A 22 -14.79 4.13 -9.97
CA ALA A 22 -14.62 3.25 -11.11
C ALA A 22 -13.19 2.69 -11.17
N ALA A 23 -12.17 3.56 -11.05
CA ALA A 23 -10.76 3.15 -11.04
C ALA A 23 -10.42 2.21 -9.88
N PHE A 24 -10.95 2.49 -8.67
CA PHE A 24 -10.81 1.59 -7.53
C PHE A 24 -11.43 0.21 -7.81
N MET A 25 -12.66 0.18 -8.34
CA MET A 25 -13.39 -1.06 -8.58
C MET A 25 -12.75 -1.91 -9.69
N GLU A 26 -12.15 -1.26 -10.70
CA GLU A 26 -11.35 -1.95 -11.71
C GLU A 26 -10.16 -2.65 -11.06
N LYS A 27 -9.34 -1.93 -10.29
CA LYS A 27 -8.19 -2.50 -9.55
C LYS A 27 -8.63 -3.59 -8.56
N TRP A 28 -9.77 -3.43 -7.89
CA TRP A 28 -10.29 -4.37 -6.89
C TRP A 28 -10.68 -5.74 -7.46
N LYS A 29 -11.10 -5.78 -8.73
CA LYS A 29 -11.43 -7.00 -9.46
C LYS A 29 -10.17 -7.71 -9.97
N LEU A 30 -9.10 -6.98 -10.23
CA LEU A 30 -7.85 -7.54 -10.70
C LEU A 30 -7.08 -8.25 -9.57
N LYS A 31 -6.50 -9.41 -9.88
CA LYS A 31 -5.45 -10.01 -9.04
C LYS A 31 -4.13 -9.36 -9.44
N ILE A 32 -3.72 -8.33 -8.70
CA ILE A 32 -2.39 -7.73 -8.86
C ILE A 32 -1.36 -8.74 -8.38
N ASP A 33 -0.49 -9.17 -9.29
CA ASP A 33 0.61 -10.08 -8.99
C ASP A 33 1.73 -9.37 -8.24
N ASP A 34 2.36 -10.09 -7.32
CA ASP A 34 3.37 -9.58 -6.39
C ASP A 34 4.73 -9.46 -7.10
N LYS A 35 4.97 -8.34 -7.81
CA LYS A 35 6.14 -8.14 -8.71
C LYS A 35 7.40 -7.57 -8.05
N GLY A 36 7.80 -8.04 -6.87
CA GLY A 36 9.03 -7.59 -6.21
C GLY A 36 9.79 -8.69 -5.50
N LYS A 37 11.11 -8.56 -5.40
CA LYS A 37 11.96 -9.41 -4.55
C LYS A 37 12.62 -8.59 -3.47
N ALA A 38 12.97 -9.23 -2.35
CA ALA A 38 13.63 -8.56 -1.24
C ALA A 38 14.98 -7.96 -1.65
N ASP A 39 15.66 -8.61 -2.60
CA ASP A 39 17.01 -8.27 -3.03
C ASP A 39 17.04 -7.04 -3.94
N ASP A 40 15.89 -6.62 -4.48
CA ASP A 40 15.76 -5.41 -5.28
C ASP A 40 15.85 -4.13 -4.41
N PHE A 41 15.78 -4.29 -3.08
CA PHE A 41 15.75 -3.19 -2.13
C PHE A 41 16.96 -3.21 -1.20
N GLU A 42 17.64 -2.07 -1.10
CA GLU A 42 18.63 -1.79 -0.07
C GLU A 42 17.94 -1.29 1.20
N ARG A 43 18.28 -1.86 2.35
CA ARG A 43 17.65 -1.55 3.64
C ARG A 43 18.50 -0.57 4.43
N TYR A 44 17.89 0.49 4.95
CA TYR A 44 18.59 1.53 5.72
C TYR A 44 18.30 1.39 7.21
N ARG A 45 17.35 2.18 7.72
CA ARG A 45 17.00 2.25 9.15
C ARG A 45 15.54 1.95 9.39
N THR A 46 15.20 1.60 10.60
CA THR A 46 13.80 1.49 11.03
C THR A 46 13.23 2.87 11.30
N VAL A 47 12.06 3.12 10.74
CA VAL A 47 11.31 4.37 10.88
C VAL A 47 10.08 4.20 11.77
N GLY A 48 9.67 2.96 12.06
CA GLY A 48 8.60 2.68 13.01
C GLY A 48 8.57 1.22 13.44
N THR A 49 8.03 0.98 14.63
CA THR A 49 7.79 -0.37 15.17
C THR A 49 6.34 -0.45 15.63
N GLY A 50 5.65 -1.51 15.24
CA GLY A 50 4.24 -1.71 15.56
C GLY A 50 3.98 -3.07 16.17
N ALA A 51 2.72 -3.31 16.53
CA ALA A 51 2.28 -4.55 17.18
C ALA A 51 2.44 -5.82 16.31
N PHE A 52 2.64 -5.69 14.99
CA PHE A 52 2.71 -6.83 14.07
C PHE A 52 3.99 -6.86 13.23
N GLY A 53 4.93 -5.95 13.50
CA GLY A 53 6.10 -5.82 12.65
C GLY A 53 6.83 -4.50 12.81
N ARG A 54 7.65 -4.16 11.81
CA ARG A 54 8.44 -2.93 11.76
C ARG A 54 8.36 -2.30 10.38
N VAL A 55 8.57 -0.99 10.30
CA VAL A 55 8.65 -0.22 9.06
C VAL A 55 10.09 0.23 8.89
N MET A 56 10.68 -0.06 7.74
CA MET A 56 12.05 0.33 7.40
C MET A 56 12.08 1.28 6.21
N LEU A 57 12.97 2.26 6.24
CA LEU A 57 13.34 3.01 5.05
C LEU A 57 14.17 2.10 4.15
N VAL A 58 13.76 1.97 2.90
CA VAL A 58 14.46 1.18 1.88
C VAL A 58 14.64 2.01 0.61
N LYS A 59 15.60 1.63 -0.23
CA LYS A 59 15.82 2.23 -1.54
C LYS A 59 15.77 1.13 -2.59
N HIS A 60 14.96 1.31 -3.63
CA HIS A 60 14.96 0.39 -4.77
C HIS A 60 16.24 0.60 -5.59
N LYS A 61 17.01 -0.47 -5.79
CA LYS A 61 18.37 -0.39 -6.36
C LYS A 61 18.39 0.13 -7.78
N LEU A 62 17.39 -0.24 -8.60
CA LEU A 62 17.34 0.12 -10.01
C LEU A 62 16.86 1.57 -10.22
N THR A 63 15.76 1.96 -9.55
CA THR A 63 15.14 3.28 -9.76
C THR A 63 15.70 4.36 -8.84
N ASN A 64 16.52 3.99 -7.84
CA ASN A 64 17.00 4.85 -6.77
C ASN A 64 15.89 5.52 -5.93
N THR A 65 14.65 5.05 -6.04
CA THR A 65 13.50 5.60 -5.30
C THR A 65 13.48 5.09 -3.86
N TYR A 66 13.18 5.98 -2.91
CA TYR A 66 13.00 5.62 -1.51
C TYR A 66 11.56 5.18 -1.22
N TYR A 67 11.45 4.17 -0.36
CA TYR A 67 10.18 3.62 0.06
C TYR A 67 10.18 3.30 1.56
N ALA A 68 8.98 3.20 2.14
CA ALA A 68 8.78 2.60 3.45
C ALA A 68 8.36 1.13 3.30
N MET A 69 9.17 0.21 3.79
CA MET A 69 8.90 -1.23 3.78
C MET A 69 8.34 -1.68 5.13
N LYS A 70 7.05 -1.97 5.19
CA LYS A 70 6.39 -2.60 6.35
C LYS A 70 6.61 -4.09 6.30
N ILE A 71 7.33 -4.60 7.29
CA ILE A 71 7.70 -6.00 7.46
C ILE A 71 6.78 -6.62 8.50
N LEU A 72 5.99 -7.61 8.10
CA LEU A 72 5.04 -8.32 8.98
C LEU A 72 5.48 -9.76 9.22
N ASP A 73 5.53 -10.19 10.48
CA ASP A 73 5.80 -11.58 10.84
C ASP A 73 4.53 -12.44 10.65
N LYS A 74 4.60 -13.38 9.72
CA LYS A 74 3.47 -14.26 9.39
C LYS A 74 3.07 -15.17 10.55
N ALA A 75 4.02 -15.65 11.36
CA ALA A 75 3.71 -16.52 12.50
C ALA A 75 2.91 -15.75 13.55
N ARG A 76 3.35 -14.52 13.85
CA ARG A 76 2.64 -13.61 14.74
C ARG A 76 1.25 -13.25 14.22
N LEU A 77 1.09 -12.94 12.93
CA LEU A 77 -0.22 -12.65 12.32
C LEU A 77 -1.22 -13.80 12.48
N VAL A 78 -0.76 -15.05 12.34
CA VAL A 78 -1.61 -16.23 12.56
C VAL A 78 -1.99 -16.35 14.03
N LYS A 79 -1.02 -16.22 14.94
CA LYS A 79 -1.25 -16.31 16.39
C LYS A 79 -2.23 -15.25 16.90
N THR A 80 -2.17 -14.03 16.35
CA THR A 80 -3.06 -12.92 16.73
C THR A 80 -4.36 -12.85 15.93
N LYS A 81 -4.60 -13.81 15.01
CA LYS A 81 -5.77 -13.85 14.11
C LYS A 81 -5.94 -12.57 13.26
N GLN A 82 -4.83 -11.96 12.85
CA GLN A 82 -4.80 -10.71 12.06
C GLN A 82 -4.56 -10.94 10.56
N VAL A 83 -4.67 -12.19 10.09
CA VAL A 83 -4.43 -12.56 8.70
C VAL A 83 -5.42 -11.88 7.76
N ASP A 84 -6.72 -11.90 8.09
CA ASP A 84 -7.76 -11.29 7.24
C ASP A 84 -7.66 -9.77 7.21
N HIS A 85 -7.37 -9.14 8.35
CA HIS A 85 -7.09 -7.70 8.43
C HIS A 85 -5.91 -7.31 7.54
N THR A 86 -4.82 -8.08 7.58
CA THR A 86 -3.65 -7.85 6.71
C THR A 86 -3.98 -8.02 5.23
N ARG A 87 -4.80 -9.02 4.89
CA ARG A 87 -5.24 -9.27 3.51
C ARG A 87 -6.12 -8.13 2.99
N ASN A 88 -7.02 -7.62 3.83
CA ASN A 88 -7.87 -6.49 3.50
C ASN A 88 -7.04 -5.20 3.36
N GLU A 89 -6.12 -4.93 4.29
CA GLU A 89 -5.18 -3.79 4.21
C GLU A 89 -4.43 -3.81 2.88
N LYS A 90 -3.80 -4.96 2.53
CA LYS A 90 -3.14 -5.15 1.25
C LYS A 90 -4.08 -4.82 0.09
N ARG A 91 -5.26 -5.44 0.05
CA ARG A 91 -6.17 -5.33 -1.09
C ARG A 91 -6.69 -3.91 -1.29
N ILE A 92 -7.03 -3.21 -0.20
CA ILE A 92 -7.48 -1.82 -0.25
C ILE A 92 -6.35 -0.93 -0.77
N LEU A 93 -5.15 -1.03 -0.21
CA LEU A 93 -4.02 -0.17 -0.57
C LEU A 93 -3.49 -0.38 -2.00
N GLN A 94 -3.74 -1.55 -2.61
CA GLN A 94 -3.46 -1.76 -4.03
C GLN A 94 -4.43 -1.01 -4.96
N CYS A 95 -5.62 -0.69 -4.46
CA CYS A 95 -6.71 -0.14 -5.27
C CYS A 95 -6.91 1.36 -5.07
N VAL A 96 -6.48 1.90 -3.91
CA VAL A 96 -6.58 3.33 -3.61
C VAL A 96 -5.41 4.08 -4.23
N ASP A 97 -5.71 5.19 -4.89
CA ASP A 97 -4.73 6.17 -5.37
C ASP A 97 -5.30 7.56 -5.07
N PHE A 98 -4.75 8.22 -4.05
CA PHE A 98 -5.27 9.48 -3.55
C PHE A 98 -4.16 10.33 -2.91
N PRO A 99 -4.15 11.67 -3.06
CA PRO A 99 -3.04 12.52 -2.62
C PRO A 99 -2.66 12.43 -1.14
N PHE A 100 -3.63 12.09 -0.29
CA PHE A 100 -3.44 12.02 1.17
C PHE A 100 -3.41 10.58 1.70
N VAL A 101 -3.42 9.58 0.81
CA VAL A 101 -3.34 8.16 1.18
C VAL A 101 -2.05 7.57 0.63
N VAL A 102 -1.34 6.84 1.48
CA VAL A 102 -0.13 6.13 1.06
C VAL A 102 -0.45 5.08 0.00
N PHE A 103 0.26 5.15 -1.13
CA PHE A 103 0.11 4.20 -2.22
C PHE A 103 1.06 3.01 -2.02
N MET A 104 0.55 1.79 -2.15
CA MET A 104 1.37 0.59 -2.09
C MET A 104 1.80 0.15 -3.49
N GLU A 105 3.10 0.21 -3.75
CA GLU A 105 3.67 -0.05 -5.07
C GLU A 105 4.12 -1.51 -5.22
N PHE A 106 4.63 -2.11 -4.14
CA PHE A 106 5.05 -3.52 -4.13
C PHE A 106 4.49 -4.25 -2.92
N CYS A 107 4.10 -5.50 -3.14
CA CYS A 107 3.85 -6.47 -2.09
C CYS A 107 4.55 -7.77 -2.48
N PHE A 108 5.25 -8.42 -1.55
CA PHE A 108 5.77 -9.77 -1.78
C PHE A 108 6.03 -10.50 -0.47
N LYS A 109 6.17 -11.83 -0.58
CA LYS A 109 6.57 -12.70 0.53
C LYS A 109 8.06 -12.96 0.42
N ALA A 110 8.78 -12.74 1.51
CA ALA A 110 10.21 -13.04 1.58
C ALA A 110 10.49 -14.05 2.71
N ARG A 111 11.39 -15.01 2.45
CA ARG A 111 11.98 -15.81 3.53
C ARG A 111 13.17 -15.02 4.07
N MET A 112 13.03 -14.50 5.29
CA MET A 112 14.16 -13.96 6.03
C MET A 112 14.78 -15.04 6.89
N ARG A 113 16.00 -14.79 7.37
CA ARG A 113 16.84 -15.76 8.08
C ARG A 113 16.14 -16.46 9.26
N ILE A 114 15.11 -15.84 9.83
CA ILE A 114 14.38 -16.34 11.01
C ILE A 114 12.86 -16.43 10.75
N GLU A 115 12.30 -15.69 9.78
CA GLU A 115 10.83 -15.54 9.62
C GLU A 115 10.39 -15.42 8.15
N ILE A 116 9.17 -15.86 7.83
CA ILE A 116 8.50 -15.53 6.57
C ILE A 116 7.80 -14.19 6.75
N ALA A 117 8.26 -13.17 6.01
CA ALA A 117 7.71 -11.84 6.09
C ALA A 117 6.80 -11.52 4.91
N MET A 118 5.70 -10.80 5.17
CA MET A 118 5.00 -10.03 4.13
C MET A 118 5.56 -8.62 4.13
N LEU A 119 5.97 -8.15 2.96
CA LEU A 119 6.55 -6.83 2.75
C LEU A 119 5.53 -5.98 1.99
N LEU A 120 5.11 -4.86 2.58
CA LEU A 120 4.30 -3.83 1.92
C LEU A 120 5.17 -2.60 1.73
N ILE A 121 5.34 -2.15 0.48
CA ILE A 121 6.26 -1.08 0.13
C ILE A 121 5.47 0.14 -0.32
N PHE A 122 5.59 1.22 0.45
CA PHE A 122 4.88 2.48 0.26
C PHE A 122 5.81 3.51 -0.36
N ARG A 123 5.35 4.19 -1.41
CA ARG A 123 6.10 5.30 -2.01
C ARG A 123 6.10 6.50 -1.05
N ILE A 124 7.29 7.04 -0.79
CA ILE A 124 7.45 8.29 -0.04
C ILE A 124 7.32 9.41 -1.08
N SER A 125 6.30 10.26 -0.93
CA SER A 125 6.08 11.46 -1.73
C SER A 125 7.07 12.58 -1.40
#